data_AF-A0A1T4P065-F1
#
_entry.id   AF-A0A1T4P065-F1
#
_cell.length_a   1.000
_cell.length_b   1.000
_cell.length_c   1.000
_cell.angle_alpha   90.00
_cell.angle_beta   90.00
_cell.angle_gamma   90.00
#
_symmetry.space_group_name_H-M   'P 1'
#
loop_
_entity.id
_entity.type
_entity.pdbx_description
1 polymer ?
#
loop_
_entity_poly.entity_id
_entity_poly.type
_entity_poly.pdbx_seq_one_letter_code
_entity_poly.pdbx_strand_id
1 'polypeptide(L)'
;MDDILKTIIDKLIEDVKKNGPQLSVTQRVKGVKQPWGGYLKRVDFDEVCLGDGQETLHENENVHASLIGMAVDYMARFMMGSPVDEAFKISLLGAKIKNRIRTANKLKKRITGLDDESIKSAIKLSGYDVVYRNGGFGYTPVDEIKPDQNTIENVRIMIQRTLEFFKIYGPVTLDGFDFEGAYTRNIASGDGDFLTEDTLWDLKVLKGDISKNHTLQLLVYWRMGLRTVQTEFQSVCYLGIYNPRKNTVHRLNVNQITEETIKIVDQEIIGYPTWLGDNGVLDRQEFVKNFRGFLRSSEHKTLITGLDDDEKIRTVLKILSQQFKSGIIYCSELGAIAEIINHAFGNPELPQKVNSSDTYDLGGMKVRFSKYIHSKNPANIGKNVDFVLYFPVETVLMKGKEKHLKSLLNDIKNTVSTKVIVMTTNDQLKNLTPIRDVVDSHIHYEIENDNPELLEIIKSNIGEFEYPLFQ
;
A
#
# COMPACT_ATOMS: atom_id res chain seq x y z
N MET A 1 13.80 42.23 5.46
CA MET A 1 12.59 41.46 5.09
C MET A 1 12.90 40.55 3.91
N ASP A 2 13.58 41.05 2.87
CA ASP A 2 14.04 40.26 1.72
C ASP A 2 15.01 39.12 2.06
N ASP A 3 15.98 39.33 2.96
CA ASP A 3 16.94 38.25 3.31
C ASP A 3 16.29 37.08 4.06
N ILE A 4 15.28 37.35 4.89
CA ILE A 4 14.52 36.31 5.60
C ILE A 4 13.67 35.53 4.59
N LEU A 5 13.00 36.24 3.67
CA LEU A 5 12.18 35.61 2.64
C LEU A 5 13.04 34.74 1.70
N LYS A 6 14.21 35.24 1.30
CA LYS A 6 15.18 34.50 0.48
C LYS A 6 15.68 33.24 1.20
N THR A 7 16.03 33.35 2.47
CA THR A 7 16.46 32.20 3.30
C THR A 7 15.35 31.15 3.43
N ILE A 8 14.09 31.57 3.58
CA ILE A 8 12.94 30.66 3.63
C ILE A 8 12.74 29.96 2.27
N ILE A 9 12.84 30.71 1.17
CA ILE A 9 12.72 30.16 -0.19
C ILE A 9 13.84 29.17 -0.48
N ASP A 10 15.09 29.49 -0.14
CA ASP A 10 16.24 28.61 -0.38
C ASP A 10 16.09 27.30 0.40
N LYS A 11 15.63 27.35 1.67
CA LYS A 11 15.30 26.16 2.45
C LYS A 11 14.15 25.34 1.84
N LEU A 12 13.09 26.00 1.37
CA LEU A 12 11.98 25.33 0.68
C LEU A 12 12.46 24.64 -0.61
N ILE A 13 13.35 25.28 -1.37
CA ILE A 13 13.94 24.70 -2.57
C ILE A 13 14.80 23.49 -2.22
N GLU A 14 15.62 23.57 -1.17
CA GLU A 14 16.42 22.43 -0.69
C GLU A 14 15.54 21.28 -0.19
N ASP A 15 14.49 21.57 0.58
CA ASP A 15 13.53 20.57 1.07
C ASP A 15 12.77 19.92 -0.08
N VAL A 16 12.34 20.68 -1.09
CA VAL A 16 11.68 20.13 -2.29
C VAL A 16 12.67 19.31 -3.14
N LYS A 17 13.94 19.72 -3.23
CA LYS A 17 14.98 18.92 -3.91
C LYS A 17 15.22 17.59 -3.20
N LYS A 18 15.22 17.60 -1.87
CA LYS A 18 15.50 16.42 -1.04
C LYS A 18 14.30 15.49 -0.92
N ASN A 19 13.12 16.02 -0.63
CA ASN A 19 11.94 15.27 -0.25
C ASN A 19 10.82 15.31 -1.32
N GLY A 20 10.99 16.09 -2.39
CA GLY A 20 9.94 16.35 -3.38
C GLY A 20 8.87 17.33 -2.89
N PRO A 21 7.83 17.61 -3.71
CA PRO A 21 6.82 18.63 -3.41
C PRO A 21 5.82 18.26 -2.30
N GLN A 22 5.86 17.04 -1.75
CA GLN A 22 5.04 16.61 -0.60
C GLN A 22 3.53 16.87 -0.77
N LEU A 23 3.00 16.63 -1.97
CA LEU A 23 1.61 16.94 -2.32
C LEU A 23 0.66 15.81 -1.88
N SER A 24 -0.58 16.15 -1.58
CA SER A 24 -1.67 15.16 -1.61
C SER A 24 -1.99 14.72 -3.03
N VAL A 25 -2.60 13.55 -3.21
CA VAL A 25 -3.08 13.10 -4.53
C VAL A 25 -3.95 14.17 -5.20
N THR A 26 -4.92 14.75 -4.49
CA THR A 26 -5.79 15.78 -5.05
C THR A 26 -5.02 17.03 -5.49
N GLN A 27 -3.99 17.45 -4.74
CA GLN A 27 -3.13 18.57 -5.15
C GLN A 27 -2.28 18.20 -6.38
N ARG A 28 -1.70 17.00 -6.40
CA ARG A 28 -0.90 16.52 -7.52
C ARG A 28 -1.72 16.49 -8.80
N VAL A 29 -2.90 15.86 -8.75
CA VAL A 29 -3.83 15.73 -9.88
C VAL A 29 -4.24 17.09 -10.46
N LYS A 30 -4.53 18.08 -9.59
CA LYS A 30 -4.87 19.45 -10.04
C LYS A 30 -3.70 20.15 -10.75
N GLY A 31 -2.47 19.84 -10.38
CA GLY A 31 -1.26 20.44 -10.97
C GLY A 31 -0.78 19.76 -12.25
N VAL A 32 -1.30 18.58 -12.60
CA VAL A 32 -0.88 17.84 -13.80
C VAL A 32 -1.55 18.40 -15.05
N LYS A 33 -0.74 18.66 -16.08
CA LYS A 33 -1.24 18.95 -17.43
C LYS A 33 -1.72 17.65 -18.08
N GLN A 34 -3.02 17.53 -18.28
CA GLN A 34 -3.65 16.35 -18.87
C GLN A 34 -3.95 16.53 -20.37
N PRO A 35 -3.99 15.44 -21.16
CA PRO A 35 -4.46 15.47 -22.55
C PRO A 35 -5.93 15.92 -22.66
N TRP A 36 -6.37 16.20 -23.89
CA TRP A 36 -7.77 16.54 -24.13
C TRP A 36 -8.67 15.37 -23.74
N GLY A 37 -9.67 15.63 -22.90
CA GLY A 37 -10.54 14.61 -22.31
C GLY A 37 -9.99 13.93 -21.04
N GLY A 38 -8.72 14.13 -20.69
CA GLY A 38 -8.06 13.46 -19.56
C GLY A 38 -7.42 12.12 -19.95
N TYR A 39 -6.65 11.54 -19.03
CA TYR A 39 -6.04 10.21 -19.22
C TYR A 39 -7.09 9.09 -19.26
N LEU A 40 -8.17 9.25 -18.50
CA LEU A 40 -9.39 8.46 -18.62
C LEU A 40 -10.51 9.41 -19.01
N LYS A 41 -11.14 9.19 -20.17
CA LYS A 41 -12.22 10.07 -20.62
C LYS A 41 -13.53 9.62 -19.98
N ARG A 42 -14.40 10.58 -19.68
CA ARG A 42 -15.73 10.28 -19.13
C ARG A 42 -16.52 9.31 -20.02
N VAL A 43 -16.39 9.44 -21.34
CA VAL A 43 -17.10 8.61 -22.31
C VAL A 43 -16.67 7.14 -22.32
N ASP A 44 -15.54 6.83 -21.69
CA ASP A 44 -15.05 5.46 -21.57
C ASP A 44 -15.72 4.72 -20.39
N PHE A 45 -16.40 5.44 -19.49
CA PHE A 45 -17.12 4.85 -18.36
C PHE A 45 -18.54 4.44 -18.77
N ASP A 46 -18.95 3.25 -18.36
CA ASP A 46 -20.34 2.82 -18.40
C ASP A 46 -21.15 3.65 -17.39
N GLU A 47 -22.14 4.40 -17.88
CA GLU A 47 -23.00 5.26 -17.08
C GLU A 47 -24.36 4.56 -16.83
N VAL A 48 -24.70 4.37 -15.56
CA VAL A 48 -25.96 3.74 -15.12
C VAL A 48 -26.69 4.66 -14.16
N CYS A 49 -27.95 4.98 -14.47
CA CYS A 49 -28.85 5.69 -13.54
C CYS A 49 -29.56 4.68 -12.64
N LEU A 50 -29.52 4.90 -11.32
CA LEU A 50 -30.17 4.01 -10.33
C LEU A 50 -31.57 4.48 -9.93
N GLY A 51 -32.24 5.24 -10.80
CA GLY A 51 -33.55 5.86 -10.56
C GLY A 51 -33.48 7.38 -10.57
N ASP A 52 -34.44 8.01 -9.89
CA ASP A 52 -34.56 9.46 -9.80
C ASP A 52 -33.25 10.12 -9.33
N GLY A 53 -32.93 11.25 -9.93
CA GLY A 53 -31.67 11.96 -9.80
C GLY A 53 -31.79 13.33 -9.16
N GLN A 54 -31.20 14.34 -9.79
CA GLN A 54 -31.12 15.70 -9.22
C GLN A 54 -32.46 16.43 -9.29
N GLU A 55 -33.31 16.09 -10.26
CA GLU A 55 -34.61 16.68 -10.51
C GLU A 55 -35.62 16.50 -9.37
N THR A 56 -35.39 15.52 -8.49
CA THR A 56 -36.23 15.30 -7.29
C THR A 56 -35.67 15.95 -6.03
N LEU A 57 -34.55 16.67 -6.13
CA LEU A 57 -33.96 17.41 -5.02
C LEU A 57 -34.43 18.86 -5.04
N HIS A 58 -34.50 19.48 -3.87
CA HIS A 58 -34.76 20.91 -3.76
C HIS A 58 -33.67 21.71 -4.48
N GLU A 59 -34.08 22.71 -5.26
CA GLU A 59 -33.17 23.48 -6.13
C GLU A 59 -32.08 24.22 -5.34
N ASN A 60 -32.47 24.78 -4.19
CA ASN A 60 -31.64 25.66 -3.39
C ASN A 60 -31.26 25.01 -2.07
N GLU A 61 -29.96 25.02 -1.79
CA GLU A 61 -29.34 24.58 -0.55
C GLU A 61 -28.56 25.76 0.01
N ASN A 62 -28.64 26.00 1.32
CA ASN A 62 -27.99 27.14 1.96
C ASN A 62 -26.61 26.79 2.54
N VAL A 63 -26.10 25.59 2.24
CA VAL A 63 -24.77 25.11 2.65
C VAL A 63 -23.92 24.80 1.42
N HIS A 64 -22.63 25.12 1.50
CA HIS A 64 -21.69 24.91 0.40
C HIS A 64 -21.56 23.43 0.02
N ALA A 65 -21.52 23.13 -1.30
CA ALA A 65 -21.57 21.77 -1.83
C ALA A 65 -20.46 20.84 -1.31
N SER A 66 -19.25 21.36 -1.09
CA SER A 66 -18.14 20.57 -0.50
C SER A 66 -18.49 20.05 0.90
N LEU A 67 -19.14 20.89 1.73
CA LEU A 67 -19.54 20.50 3.08
C LEU A 67 -20.68 19.47 3.05
N ILE A 68 -21.64 19.64 2.13
CA ILE A 68 -22.69 18.65 1.87
C ILE A 68 -22.06 17.30 1.47
N GLY A 69 -21.07 17.31 0.57
CA GLY A 69 -20.38 16.10 0.14
C GLY A 69 -19.75 15.32 1.29
N MET A 70 -19.00 16.00 2.16
CA MET A 70 -18.38 15.38 3.35
C MET A 70 -19.43 14.85 4.33
N ALA A 71 -20.53 15.58 4.53
CA ALA A 71 -21.61 15.13 5.41
C ALA A 71 -22.30 13.86 4.88
N VAL A 72 -22.53 13.78 3.56
CA VAL A 72 -23.08 12.58 2.91
C VAL A 72 -22.14 11.39 3.06
N ASP A 73 -20.84 11.56 2.79
CA ASP A 73 -19.83 10.50 2.94
C ASP A 73 -19.78 9.96 4.38
N TYR A 74 -19.54 10.83 5.36
CA TYR A 74 -19.40 10.43 6.77
C TYR A 74 -20.69 9.82 7.33
N MET A 75 -21.85 10.33 6.94
CA MET A 75 -23.12 9.73 7.33
C MET A 75 -23.35 8.38 6.66
N ALA A 76 -22.98 8.20 5.39
CA ALA A 76 -23.10 6.90 4.72
C ALA A 76 -22.26 5.84 5.44
N ARG A 77 -21.00 6.15 5.78
CA ARG A 77 -20.13 5.27 6.57
C ARG A 77 -20.75 4.89 7.91
N PHE A 78 -21.26 5.89 8.65
CA PHE A 78 -21.94 5.65 9.93
C PHE A 78 -23.15 4.72 9.77
N MET A 79 -24.00 4.99 8.77
CA MET A 79 -25.20 4.19 8.51
C MET A 79 -24.89 2.78 7.99
N MET A 80 -23.70 2.55 7.44
CA MET A 80 -23.20 1.22 7.05
C MET A 80 -22.52 0.47 8.20
N GLY A 81 -22.41 1.07 9.39
CA GLY A 81 -21.98 0.40 10.62
C GLY A 81 -20.70 0.96 11.24
N SER A 82 -20.01 1.91 10.58
CA SER A 82 -18.81 2.52 11.16
C SER A 82 -19.18 3.37 12.40
N PRO A 83 -18.42 3.32 13.50
CA PRO A 83 -18.67 4.19 14.64
C PRO A 83 -18.60 5.67 14.24
N VAL A 84 -19.46 6.52 14.83
CA VAL A 84 -19.47 7.97 14.52
C VAL A 84 -18.09 8.60 14.73
N ASP A 85 -17.32 8.12 15.72
CA ASP A 85 -15.95 8.58 15.98
C ASP A 85 -14.99 8.32 14.82
N GLU A 86 -15.09 7.16 14.17
CA GLU A 86 -14.25 6.82 13.02
C GLU A 86 -14.74 7.53 11.75
N ALA A 87 -16.05 7.49 11.49
CA ALA A 87 -16.64 8.15 10.33
C ALA A 87 -16.37 9.66 10.30
N PHE A 88 -16.33 10.33 11.46
CA PHE A 88 -16.05 11.76 11.57
C PHE A 88 -14.65 12.07 12.11
N LYS A 89 -13.71 11.11 12.07
CA LYS A 89 -12.36 11.23 12.65
C LYS A 89 -11.64 12.49 12.22
N ILE A 90 -11.65 12.82 10.92
CA ILE A 90 -10.98 14.00 10.37
C ILE A 90 -11.60 15.30 10.91
N SER A 91 -12.92 15.33 11.04
CA SER A 91 -13.63 16.47 11.65
C SER A 91 -13.29 16.62 13.13
N LEU A 92 -13.17 15.52 13.87
CA LEU A 92 -12.78 15.55 15.29
C LEU A 92 -11.32 16.03 15.46
N LEU A 93 -10.41 15.63 14.57
CA LEU A 93 -9.04 16.14 14.54
C LEU A 93 -9.01 17.65 14.25
N GLY A 94 -9.77 18.13 13.26
CA GLY A 94 -9.92 19.55 12.96
C GLY A 94 -10.49 20.35 14.14
N ALA A 95 -11.49 19.79 14.85
CA ALA A 95 -12.05 20.41 16.04
C ALA A 95 -11.04 20.50 17.18
N LYS A 96 -10.16 19.49 17.32
CA LYS A 96 -9.06 19.50 18.30
C LYS A 96 -8.07 20.63 17.98
N ILE A 97 -7.67 20.80 16.72
CA ILE A 97 -6.78 21.87 16.27
C ILE A 97 -7.36 23.26 16.58
N LYS A 98 -8.69 23.45 16.43
CA LYS A 98 -9.37 24.71 16.81
C LYS A 98 -9.70 24.84 18.31
N ASN A 99 -9.31 23.90 19.16
CA ASN A 99 -9.69 23.86 20.58
C ASN A 99 -11.22 23.85 20.81
N ARG A 100 -11.99 23.23 19.90
CA ARG A 100 -13.47 23.14 19.95
C ARG A 100 -13.98 21.71 20.14
N ILE A 101 -13.14 20.78 20.61
CA ILE A 101 -13.49 19.36 20.77
C ILE A 101 -14.74 19.13 21.65
N ARG A 102 -15.00 19.99 22.64
CA ARG A 102 -16.23 19.93 23.46
C ARG A 102 -17.49 20.18 22.63
N THR A 103 -17.46 21.15 21.72
CA THR A 103 -18.58 21.44 20.80
C THR A 103 -18.76 20.31 19.80
N ALA A 104 -17.66 19.84 19.20
CA ALA A 104 -17.70 18.71 18.29
C ALA A 104 -18.28 17.44 18.94
N ASN A 105 -17.89 17.13 20.18
CA ASN A 105 -18.47 16.01 20.93
C ASN A 105 -19.96 16.17 21.24
N LYS A 106 -20.46 17.40 21.42
CA LYS A 106 -21.91 17.65 21.58
C LYS A 106 -22.66 17.39 20.28
N LEU A 107 -22.12 17.81 19.14
CA LEU A 107 -22.69 17.53 17.82
C LEU A 107 -22.66 16.02 17.54
N LYS A 108 -21.51 15.38 17.75
CA LYS A 108 -21.33 13.93 17.59
C LYS A 108 -22.39 13.11 18.33
N LYS A 109 -22.67 13.44 19.59
CA LYS A 109 -23.68 12.74 20.42
C LYS A 109 -25.12 12.85 19.89
N ARG A 110 -25.41 13.80 19.01
CA ARG A 110 -26.73 13.98 18.39
C ARG A 110 -26.88 13.21 17.08
N ILE A 111 -25.78 12.68 16.54
CA ILE A 111 -25.80 11.87 15.32
C ILE A 111 -26.18 10.45 15.74
N THR A 112 -27.43 10.08 15.47
CA THR A 112 -28.01 8.77 15.86
C THR A 112 -28.71 8.05 14.72
N GLY A 113 -28.97 8.75 13.61
CA GLY A 113 -29.61 8.19 12.43
C GLY A 113 -29.79 9.24 11.34
N LEU A 114 -30.92 9.18 10.62
CA LEU A 114 -31.22 10.09 9.49
C LEU A 114 -32.31 11.14 9.82
N ASP A 115 -32.62 11.33 11.10
CA ASP A 115 -33.49 12.42 11.54
C ASP A 115 -32.86 13.81 11.29
N ASP A 116 -33.69 14.86 11.34
CA ASP A 116 -33.26 16.23 11.05
C ASP A 116 -32.09 16.70 11.95
N GLU A 117 -32.12 16.37 13.24
CA GLU A 117 -31.08 16.80 14.19
C GLU A 117 -29.77 16.05 13.98
N SER A 118 -29.83 14.76 13.63
CA SER A 118 -28.65 13.98 13.23
C SER A 118 -27.97 14.59 12.00
N ILE A 119 -28.73 14.85 10.93
CA ILE A 119 -28.20 15.40 9.67
C ILE A 119 -27.64 16.80 9.86
N LYS A 120 -28.37 17.67 10.56
CA LYS A 120 -27.89 19.02 10.92
C LYS A 120 -26.60 18.98 11.74
N SER A 121 -26.51 18.05 12.69
CA SER A 121 -25.31 17.87 13.51
C SER A 121 -24.13 17.34 12.71
N ALA A 122 -24.37 16.43 11.77
CA ALA A 122 -23.38 15.90 10.84
C ALA A 122 -22.82 17.00 9.92
N ILE A 123 -23.68 17.79 9.26
CA ILE A 123 -23.27 18.92 8.41
C ILE A 123 -22.40 19.91 9.21
N LYS A 124 -22.79 20.23 10.44
CA LYS A 124 -21.99 21.11 11.31
C LYS A 124 -20.65 20.48 11.70
N LEU A 125 -20.65 19.21 12.08
CA LEU A 125 -19.45 18.49 12.51
C LEU A 125 -18.44 18.41 11.36
N SER A 126 -18.89 18.09 10.14
CA SER A 126 -18.09 18.09 8.92
C SER A 126 -17.42 19.44 8.62
N GLY A 127 -17.94 20.55 9.17
CA GLY A 127 -17.33 21.88 9.02
C GLY A 127 -15.94 22.01 9.64
N TYR A 128 -15.56 21.11 10.54
CA TYR A 128 -14.21 21.07 11.11
C TYR A 128 -13.18 20.40 10.20
N ASP A 129 -13.60 19.59 9.22
CA ASP A 129 -12.69 18.83 8.34
C ASP A 129 -11.67 19.74 7.63
N VAL A 130 -12.15 20.85 7.08
CA VAL A 130 -11.33 21.83 6.33
C VAL A 130 -10.17 22.39 7.15
N VAL A 131 -10.29 22.38 8.49
CA VAL A 131 -9.19 22.76 9.39
C VAL A 131 -8.03 21.78 9.27
N TYR A 132 -8.32 20.48 9.25
CA TYR A 132 -7.32 19.44 9.17
C TYR A 132 -6.75 19.34 7.75
N ARG A 133 -7.60 19.26 6.72
CA ARG A 133 -7.15 19.01 5.33
C ARG A 133 -6.54 20.23 4.63
N ASN A 134 -7.01 21.45 4.92
CA ASN A 134 -6.62 22.67 4.21
C ASN A 134 -6.08 23.77 5.15
N GLY A 135 -5.64 23.41 6.35
CA GLY A 135 -5.12 24.38 7.34
C GLY A 135 -6.15 25.43 7.79
N GLY A 136 -7.45 25.19 7.54
CA GLY A 136 -8.54 26.10 7.85
C GLY A 136 -8.81 27.18 6.78
N PHE A 137 -8.19 27.12 5.60
CA PHE A 137 -8.56 28.00 4.50
C PHE A 137 -10.00 27.72 4.06
N GLY A 138 -10.88 28.73 4.15
CA GLY A 138 -12.32 28.57 3.89
C GLY A 138 -13.13 28.00 5.06
N TYR A 139 -12.55 27.93 6.27
CA TYR A 139 -13.29 27.51 7.47
C TYR A 139 -14.39 28.50 7.84
N THR A 140 -15.62 27.98 7.99
CA THR A 140 -16.76 28.71 8.56
C THR A 140 -17.00 28.19 9.99
N PRO A 141 -17.13 29.06 11.01
CA PRO A 141 -17.48 28.62 12.35
C PRO A 141 -18.74 27.75 12.36
N VAL A 142 -18.68 26.56 12.96
CA VAL A 142 -19.80 25.59 12.90
C VAL A 142 -21.11 26.10 13.54
N ASP A 143 -21.03 27.12 14.39
CA ASP A 143 -22.18 27.78 15.00
C ASP A 143 -22.95 28.66 13.98
N GLU A 144 -22.28 29.10 12.91
CA GLU A 144 -22.83 29.89 11.80
C GLU A 144 -23.41 29.02 10.68
N ILE A 145 -23.03 27.73 10.63
CA ILE A 145 -23.55 26.76 9.66
C ILE A 145 -24.99 26.41 10.07
N LYS A 146 -25.98 26.95 9.38
CA LYS A 146 -27.40 26.78 9.71
C LYS A 146 -28.13 26.12 8.52
N PRO A 147 -27.99 24.80 8.32
CA PRO A 147 -28.68 24.13 7.22
C PRO A 147 -30.19 24.29 7.39
N ASP A 148 -30.86 24.69 6.31
CA ASP A 148 -32.32 24.76 6.25
C ASP A 148 -32.94 23.38 5.97
N GLN A 149 -34.27 23.31 6.01
CA GLN A 149 -35.00 22.06 5.84
C GLN A 149 -34.75 21.42 4.46
N ASN A 150 -34.72 22.23 3.41
CA ASN A 150 -34.44 21.78 2.04
C ASN A 150 -33.05 21.13 1.94
N THR A 151 -32.04 21.75 2.55
CA THR A 151 -30.68 21.21 2.61
C THR A 151 -30.63 19.88 3.38
N ILE A 152 -31.33 19.80 4.52
CA ILE A 152 -31.41 18.59 5.35
C ILE A 152 -32.07 17.45 4.57
N GLU A 153 -33.19 17.71 3.88
CA GLU A 153 -33.90 16.72 3.08
C GLU A 153 -33.07 16.24 1.89
N ASN A 154 -32.40 17.14 1.16
CA ASN A 154 -31.51 16.76 0.08
C ASN A 154 -30.36 15.85 0.57
N VAL A 155 -29.73 16.21 1.69
CA VAL A 155 -28.66 15.40 2.30
C VAL A 155 -29.19 14.03 2.71
N ARG A 156 -30.38 13.96 3.31
CA ARG A 156 -31.04 12.68 3.65
C ARG A 156 -31.20 11.78 2.42
N ILE A 157 -31.76 12.32 1.35
CA ILE A 157 -32.00 11.57 0.11
C ILE A 157 -30.67 11.06 -0.46
N MET A 158 -29.64 11.90 -0.49
CA MET A 158 -28.32 11.50 -0.98
C MET A 158 -27.69 10.39 -0.12
N ILE A 159 -27.82 10.43 1.21
CA ILE A 159 -27.35 9.36 2.08
C ILE A 159 -28.11 8.06 1.79
N GLN A 160 -29.45 8.13 1.71
CA GLN A 160 -30.29 6.95 1.41
C GLN A 160 -29.92 6.34 0.05
N ARG A 161 -29.71 7.16 -0.98
CA ARG A 161 -29.23 6.70 -2.29
C ARG A 161 -27.87 6.01 -2.22
N THR A 162 -26.92 6.54 -1.45
CA THR A 162 -25.63 5.86 -1.20
C THR A 162 -25.79 4.51 -0.51
N LEU A 163 -26.72 4.38 0.44
CA LEU A 163 -27.00 3.10 1.08
C LEU A 163 -27.62 2.08 0.10
N GLU A 164 -28.56 2.49 -0.74
CA GLU A 164 -29.12 1.62 -1.79
C GLU A 164 -28.05 1.23 -2.83
N PHE A 165 -27.18 2.17 -3.21
CA PHE A 165 -26.05 1.92 -4.09
C PHE A 165 -25.16 0.78 -3.55
N PHE A 166 -24.79 0.81 -2.26
CA PHE A 166 -23.97 -0.25 -1.67
C PHE A 166 -24.72 -1.57 -1.41
N LYS A 167 -26.06 -1.60 -1.49
CA LYS A 167 -26.78 -2.89 -1.59
C LYS A 167 -26.61 -3.55 -2.96
N ILE A 168 -26.35 -2.76 -4.00
CA ILE A 168 -26.18 -3.25 -5.38
C ILE A 168 -24.71 -3.57 -5.66
N TYR A 169 -23.80 -2.68 -5.26
CA TYR A 169 -22.36 -2.77 -5.60
C TYR A 169 -21.46 -3.17 -4.41
N GLY A 170 -22.02 -3.30 -3.20
CA GLY A 170 -21.28 -3.77 -2.03
C GLY A 170 -21.22 -5.30 -1.93
N PRO A 171 -20.78 -5.83 -0.78
CA PRO A 171 -20.43 -5.10 0.43
C PRO A 171 -19.14 -4.28 0.29
N VAL A 172 -19.01 -3.23 1.11
CA VAL A 172 -17.75 -2.50 1.27
C VAL A 172 -16.74 -3.41 1.96
N THR A 173 -15.56 -3.56 1.35
CA THR A 173 -14.44 -4.38 1.88
C THR A 173 -13.44 -3.53 2.64
N LEU A 174 -13.28 -2.27 2.26
CA LEU A 174 -12.41 -1.29 2.93
C LEU A 174 -12.97 0.13 2.72
N ASP A 175 -12.91 0.99 3.72
CA ASP A 175 -13.27 2.41 3.61
C ASP A 175 -12.25 3.32 4.32
N GLY A 176 -12.10 4.55 3.84
CA GLY A 176 -11.25 5.57 4.51
C GLY A 176 -9.80 5.19 4.67
N PHE A 177 -9.23 4.60 3.62
CA PHE A 177 -7.87 4.08 3.62
C PHE A 177 -6.88 5.09 3.08
N ASP A 178 -5.65 4.99 3.57
CA ASP A 178 -4.49 5.66 3.02
C ASP A 178 -3.76 4.73 2.02
N PHE A 179 -2.60 5.17 1.52
CA PHE A 179 -1.78 4.40 0.58
C PHE A 179 -0.40 4.09 1.17
N GLU A 180 -0.34 3.64 2.43
CA GLU A 180 0.91 3.27 3.11
C GLU A 180 1.80 2.35 2.26
N GLY A 181 3.07 2.74 2.10
CA GLY A 181 4.04 2.00 1.28
C GLY A 181 4.02 2.34 -0.21
N ALA A 182 3.01 3.05 -0.69
CA ALA A 182 2.90 3.46 -2.09
C ALA A 182 3.27 4.93 -2.34
N TYR A 183 3.47 5.73 -1.29
CA TYR A 183 3.84 7.15 -1.43
C TYR A 183 5.20 7.36 -2.10
N THR A 184 5.36 8.53 -2.72
CA THR A 184 6.58 8.91 -3.43
C THR A 184 6.99 10.34 -3.06
N ARG A 185 8.13 10.80 -3.59
CA ARG A 185 8.52 12.22 -3.47
C ARG A 185 7.46 13.19 -4.04
N ASN A 186 6.66 12.75 -5.02
CA ASN A 186 5.65 13.59 -5.67
C ASN A 186 4.32 13.60 -4.91
N ILE A 187 3.99 12.50 -4.22
CA ILE A 187 2.72 12.30 -3.51
C ILE A 187 3.02 11.75 -2.11
N ALA A 188 2.75 12.56 -1.10
CA ALA A 188 3.00 12.24 0.31
C ALA A 188 1.74 11.88 1.11
N SER A 189 0.54 12.10 0.54
CA SER A 189 -0.72 11.74 1.19
C SER A 189 -1.83 11.46 0.18
N GLY A 190 -2.76 10.59 0.55
CA GLY A 190 -3.96 10.27 -0.20
C GLY A 190 -4.98 9.62 0.73
N ASP A 191 -6.26 9.76 0.40
CA ASP A 191 -7.38 9.24 1.20
C ASP A 191 -8.45 8.77 0.21
N GLY A 192 -8.62 7.45 0.14
CA GLY A 192 -9.60 6.82 -0.73
C GLY A 192 -10.92 6.57 -0.01
N ASP A 193 -12.02 6.62 -0.76
CA ASP A 193 -13.35 6.56 -0.18
C ASP A 193 -13.73 5.10 0.15
N PHE A 194 -13.93 4.25 -0.88
CA PHE A 194 -14.42 2.87 -0.67
C PHE A 194 -13.81 1.86 -1.64
N LEU A 195 -13.56 0.65 -1.14
CA LEU A 195 -13.37 -0.56 -1.92
C LEU A 195 -14.57 -1.48 -1.71
N THR A 196 -14.90 -2.22 -2.76
CA THR A 196 -15.82 -3.36 -2.75
C THR A 196 -15.06 -4.58 -3.27
N GLU A 197 -15.72 -5.71 -3.52
CA GLU A 197 -15.03 -6.93 -3.97
C GLU A 197 -14.13 -6.70 -5.19
N ASP A 198 -14.62 -5.94 -6.18
CA ASP A 198 -13.96 -5.79 -7.49
C ASP A 198 -13.79 -4.33 -7.94
N THR A 199 -14.21 -3.34 -7.14
CA THR A 199 -14.25 -1.93 -7.58
C THR A 199 -13.70 -0.98 -6.53
N LEU A 200 -12.84 -0.07 -7.00
CA LEU A 200 -12.46 1.15 -6.29
C LEU A 200 -13.46 2.26 -6.58
N TRP A 201 -14.11 2.76 -5.53
CA TRP A 201 -15.14 3.77 -5.62
C TRP A 201 -14.67 5.12 -5.06
N ASP A 202 -14.96 6.18 -5.81
CA ASP A 202 -14.82 7.57 -5.39
C ASP A 202 -16.22 8.21 -5.36
N LEU A 203 -16.63 8.70 -4.19
CA LEU A 203 -17.94 9.31 -3.97
C LEU A 203 -17.89 10.79 -4.33
N LYS A 204 -18.74 11.21 -5.27
CA LYS A 204 -18.71 12.57 -5.82
C LYS A 204 -20.08 13.21 -5.85
N VAL A 205 -20.37 14.04 -4.85
CA VAL A 205 -21.60 14.84 -4.77
C VAL A 205 -21.51 16.07 -5.69
N LEU A 206 -21.82 15.90 -6.97
CA LEU A 206 -21.64 16.93 -8.01
C LEU A 206 -22.97 17.34 -8.64
N LYS A 207 -23.18 18.64 -8.85
CA LYS A 207 -24.24 19.16 -9.74
C LYS A 207 -23.84 19.04 -11.22
N GLY A 208 -22.56 19.29 -11.50
CA GLY A 208 -21.97 19.19 -12.83
C GLY A 208 -21.52 17.78 -13.17
N ASP A 209 -20.80 17.68 -14.28
CA ASP A 209 -20.25 16.42 -14.77
C ASP A 209 -18.94 16.04 -14.09
N ILE A 210 -18.61 14.74 -14.18
CA ILE A 210 -17.29 14.23 -13.78
C ILE A 210 -16.22 14.92 -14.64
N SER A 211 -15.23 15.50 -13.96
CA SER A 211 -14.10 16.16 -14.60
C SER A 211 -12.95 15.18 -14.83
N LYS A 212 -12.04 15.53 -15.74
CA LYS A 212 -10.77 14.82 -15.94
C LYS A 212 -9.89 14.75 -14.68
N ASN A 213 -10.08 15.66 -13.71
CA ASN A 213 -9.38 15.58 -12.44
C ASN A 213 -9.95 14.45 -11.55
N HIS A 214 -11.27 14.22 -11.59
CA HIS A 214 -11.87 13.12 -10.83
C HIS A 214 -11.42 11.77 -11.40
N THR A 215 -11.43 11.62 -12.73
CA THR A 215 -11.01 10.36 -13.36
C THR A 215 -9.50 10.11 -13.20
N LEU A 216 -8.66 11.14 -13.29
CA LEU A 216 -7.22 10.99 -12.99
C LEU A 216 -6.97 10.67 -11.51
N GLN A 217 -7.74 11.25 -10.57
CA GLN A 217 -7.63 10.90 -9.15
C GLN A 217 -7.91 9.42 -8.91
N LEU A 218 -8.98 8.87 -9.50
CA LEU A 218 -9.26 7.43 -9.42
C LEU A 218 -8.14 6.57 -10.00
N LEU A 219 -7.60 6.96 -11.16
CA LEU A 219 -6.49 6.24 -11.78
C LEU A 219 -5.26 6.23 -10.86
N VAL A 220 -4.90 7.38 -10.28
CA VAL A 220 -3.80 7.48 -9.31
C VAL A 220 -4.06 6.61 -8.09
N TYR A 221 -5.27 6.64 -7.53
CA TYR A 221 -5.64 5.80 -6.39
C TYR A 221 -5.51 4.31 -6.70
N TRP A 222 -5.99 3.84 -7.85
CA TRP A 222 -5.83 2.43 -8.22
C TRP A 222 -4.35 2.05 -8.38
N ARG A 223 -3.57 2.86 -9.08
CA ARG A 223 -2.14 2.60 -9.31
C ARG A 223 -1.30 2.62 -8.03
N MET A 224 -1.61 3.51 -7.09
CA MET A 224 -1.02 3.51 -5.75
C MET A 224 -1.53 2.33 -4.93
N GLY A 225 -2.82 2.01 -5.07
CA GLY A 225 -3.51 0.87 -4.48
C GLY A 225 -2.85 -0.48 -4.77
N LEU A 226 -2.34 -0.68 -5.97
CA LEU A 226 -1.62 -1.91 -6.31
C LEU A 226 -0.23 -2.03 -5.66
N ARG A 227 0.28 -0.94 -5.06
CA ARG A 227 1.62 -0.85 -4.43
C ARG A 227 1.60 -0.59 -2.94
N THR A 228 0.42 -0.38 -2.37
CA THR A 228 0.25 -0.19 -0.93
C THR A 228 0.28 -1.53 -0.21
N VAL A 229 0.38 -1.50 1.12
CA VAL A 229 0.31 -2.68 1.99
C VAL A 229 -1.07 -3.33 2.01
N GLN A 230 -2.12 -2.63 1.56
CA GLN A 230 -3.50 -3.15 1.52
C GLN A 230 -3.70 -4.12 0.36
N THR A 231 -4.01 -5.38 0.68
CA THR A 231 -4.16 -6.46 -0.30
C THR A 231 -5.49 -6.40 -1.06
N GLU A 232 -6.46 -5.66 -0.56
CA GLU A 232 -7.82 -5.49 -1.11
C GLU A 232 -7.79 -4.88 -2.52
N PHE A 233 -6.77 -4.12 -2.87
CA PHE A 233 -6.62 -3.56 -4.21
C PHE A 233 -6.31 -4.60 -5.29
N GLN A 234 -5.81 -5.79 -4.92
CA GLN A 234 -5.42 -6.82 -5.88
C GLN A 234 -6.63 -7.44 -6.60
N SER A 235 -7.83 -7.33 -6.03
CA SER A 235 -9.07 -7.79 -6.65
C SER A 235 -9.78 -6.72 -7.49
N VAL A 236 -9.26 -5.48 -7.53
CA VAL A 236 -9.92 -4.38 -8.25
C VAL A 236 -9.84 -4.61 -9.75
N CYS A 237 -11.00 -4.87 -10.36
CA CYS A 237 -11.21 -4.97 -11.81
C CYS A 237 -11.84 -3.70 -12.40
N TYR A 238 -12.37 -2.81 -11.55
CA TYR A 238 -13.09 -1.62 -12.01
C TYR A 238 -12.73 -0.35 -11.22
N LEU A 239 -12.75 0.79 -11.92
CA LEU A 239 -12.72 2.12 -11.33
C LEU A 239 -14.12 2.72 -11.39
N GLY A 240 -14.62 3.21 -10.26
CA GLY A 240 -16.00 3.63 -10.11
C GLY A 240 -16.14 5.02 -9.52
N ILE A 241 -17.03 5.84 -10.09
CA ILE A 241 -17.52 7.08 -9.46
C ILE A 241 -19.00 6.91 -9.21
N TYR A 242 -19.43 7.15 -7.97
CA TYR A 242 -20.84 7.27 -7.66
C TYR A 242 -21.20 8.71 -7.29
N ASN A 243 -22.27 9.23 -7.90
CA ASN A 243 -22.80 10.55 -7.59
C ASN A 243 -24.23 10.42 -7.01
N PRO A 244 -24.41 10.51 -5.69
CA PRO A 244 -25.73 10.36 -5.07
C PRO A 244 -26.68 11.51 -5.39
N ARG A 245 -26.17 12.68 -5.82
CA ARG A 245 -27.02 13.80 -6.24
C ARG A 245 -27.73 13.49 -7.54
N LYS A 246 -26.98 13.01 -8.54
CA LYS A 246 -27.52 12.59 -9.83
C LYS A 246 -28.08 11.17 -9.81
N ASN A 247 -27.76 10.41 -8.77
CA ASN A 247 -28.03 8.98 -8.65
C ASN A 247 -27.45 8.15 -9.81
N THR A 248 -26.23 8.52 -10.23
CA THR A 248 -25.54 7.90 -11.36
C THR A 248 -24.27 7.20 -10.92
N VAL A 249 -24.06 6.01 -11.48
CA VAL A 249 -22.84 5.21 -11.37
C VAL A 249 -22.08 5.34 -12.67
N HIS A 250 -20.78 5.58 -12.58
CA HIS A 250 -19.86 5.54 -13.71
C HIS A 250 -18.80 4.49 -13.41
N ARG A 251 -18.66 3.47 -14.25
CA ARG A 251 -17.72 2.37 -14.01
C ARG A 251 -16.87 2.11 -15.25
N LEU A 252 -15.57 1.98 -15.06
CA LEU A 252 -14.60 1.68 -16.12
C LEU A 252 -13.90 0.36 -15.78
N ASN A 253 -13.82 -0.57 -16.74
CA ASN A 253 -13.03 -1.77 -16.56
C ASN A 253 -11.54 -1.41 -16.69
N VAL A 254 -10.71 -1.80 -15.73
CA VAL A 254 -9.28 -1.44 -15.73
C VAL A 254 -8.53 -1.99 -16.95
N ASN A 255 -9.02 -3.08 -17.56
CA ASN A 255 -8.43 -3.67 -18.77
C ASN A 255 -8.63 -2.80 -20.03
N GLN A 256 -9.49 -1.78 -19.97
CA GLN A 256 -9.67 -0.81 -21.05
C GLN A 256 -8.62 0.32 -20.99
N ILE A 257 -7.85 0.41 -19.91
CA ILE A 257 -6.83 1.44 -19.71
C ILE A 257 -5.56 1.01 -20.44
N THR A 258 -5.04 1.87 -21.31
CA THR A 258 -3.85 1.53 -22.09
C THR A 258 -2.57 1.48 -21.25
N GLU A 259 -1.64 0.61 -21.64
CA GLU A 259 -0.28 0.55 -21.12
C GLU A 259 0.38 1.91 -21.02
N GLU A 260 0.30 2.68 -22.10
CA GLU A 260 0.93 3.99 -22.18
C GLU A 260 0.34 4.96 -21.14
N THR A 261 -0.97 4.89 -20.92
CA THR A 261 -1.63 5.68 -19.87
C THR A 261 -1.12 5.26 -18.49
N ILE A 262 -1.06 3.95 -18.21
CA ILE A 262 -0.55 3.40 -16.96
C ILE A 262 0.90 3.86 -16.74
N LYS A 263 1.74 3.74 -17.75
CA LYS A 263 3.16 4.13 -17.73
C LYS A 263 3.33 5.59 -17.37
N ILE A 264 2.62 6.48 -18.06
CA ILE A 264 2.69 7.94 -17.82
C ILE A 264 2.22 8.26 -16.40
N VAL A 265 1.11 7.66 -15.96
CA VAL A 265 0.60 7.92 -14.61
C VAL A 265 1.57 7.40 -13.55
N ASP A 266 2.08 6.19 -13.68
CA ASP A 266 3.01 5.61 -12.72
C ASP A 266 4.31 6.43 -12.64
N GLN A 267 4.92 6.76 -13.79
CA GLN A 267 6.24 7.37 -13.85
C GLN A 267 6.21 8.89 -13.68
N GLU A 268 5.38 9.58 -14.46
CA GLU A 268 5.43 11.04 -14.51
C GLU A 268 4.53 11.68 -13.46
N ILE A 269 3.37 11.08 -13.19
CA ILE A 269 2.40 11.66 -12.25
C ILE A 269 2.73 11.22 -10.83
N ILE A 270 2.80 9.91 -10.59
CA ILE A 270 3.04 9.36 -9.26
C ILE A 270 4.53 9.38 -8.94
N GLY A 271 5.43 9.12 -9.89
CA GLY A 271 6.87 9.15 -9.64
C GLY A 271 7.47 7.83 -9.24
N TYR A 272 6.87 6.72 -9.65
CA TYR A 272 7.50 5.40 -9.55
C TYR A 272 8.62 5.26 -10.60
N PRO A 273 9.61 4.41 -10.35
CA PRO A 273 10.60 4.06 -11.37
C PRO A 273 9.95 3.41 -12.60
N THR A 274 10.67 3.40 -13.71
CA THR A 274 10.17 3.09 -15.06
C THR A 274 9.47 1.72 -15.16
N TRP A 275 8.13 1.72 -15.22
CA TRP A 275 7.29 0.58 -15.64
C TRP A 275 7.57 0.15 -17.11
N LEU A 276 7.77 -1.16 -17.35
CA LEU A 276 8.24 -1.76 -18.61
C LEU A 276 7.17 -2.50 -19.46
N GLY A 277 5.87 -2.29 -19.24
CA GLY A 277 4.79 -2.78 -20.14
C GLY A 277 3.93 -3.93 -19.60
N ASP A 278 2.93 -4.39 -20.37
CA ASP A 278 1.86 -5.34 -19.94
C ASP A 278 2.29 -6.79 -19.67
N ASN A 279 3.56 -7.14 -19.84
CA ASN A 279 4.14 -8.38 -19.28
C ASN A 279 4.90 -8.13 -17.96
N GLY A 280 4.97 -6.87 -17.52
CA GLY A 280 5.70 -6.42 -16.34
C GLY A 280 4.94 -6.72 -15.05
N VAL A 281 4.86 -8.00 -14.70
CA VAL A 281 4.90 -8.36 -13.29
C VAL A 281 6.20 -7.74 -12.78
N LEU A 282 6.16 -6.80 -11.82
CA LEU A 282 7.38 -6.36 -11.12
C LEU A 282 8.12 -7.64 -10.74
N ASP A 283 9.43 -7.74 -10.97
CA ASP A 283 10.15 -9.00 -10.75
C ASP A 283 9.89 -9.53 -9.32
N ARG A 284 9.65 -8.60 -8.39
CA ARG A 284 9.24 -8.81 -7.01
C ARG A 284 7.87 -9.44 -6.90
N GLN A 285 6.88 -9.03 -7.70
CA GLN A 285 5.57 -9.68 -7.72
C GLN A 285 5.68 -11.14 -8.18
N GLU A 286 6.48 -11.44 -9.22
CA GLU A 286 6.67 -12.82 -9.68
C GLU A 286 7.44 -13.63 -8.64
N PHE A 287 8.48 -13.03 -8.04
CA PHE A 287 9.20 -13.59 -6.91
C PHE A 287 8.28 -13.89 -5.72
N VAL A 288 7.43 -12.94 -5.32
CA VAL A 288 6.46 -13.10 -4.23
C VAL A 288 5.45 -14.19 -4.55
N LYS A 289 4.95 -14.25 -5.79
CA LYS A 289 4.02 -15.27 -6.27
C LYS A 289 4.66 -16.65 -6.22
N ASN A 290 5.88 -16.81 -6.74
CA ASN A 290 6.61 -18.06 -6.74
C ASN A 290 6.95 -18.52 -5.32
N PHE A 291 7.39 -17.60 -4.46
CA PHE A 291 7.69 -17.94 -3.06
C PHE A 291 6.43 -18.33 -2.28
N ARG A 292 5.32 -17.60 -2.42
CA ARG A 292 4.03 -18.00 -1.82
C ARG A 292 3.51 -19.32 -2.40
N GLY A 293 3.74 -19.56 -3.68
CA GLY A 293 3.45 -20.83 -4.35
C GLY A 293 4.18 -21.99 -3.68
N PHE A 294 5.50 -21.86 -3.50
CA PHE A 294 6.32 -22.81 -2.74
C PHE A 294 5.80 -23.03 -1.32
N LEU A 295 5.45 -21.97 -0.58
CA LEU A 295 4.96 -22.10 0.79
C LEU A 295 3.62 -22.85 0.88
N ARG A 296 2.83 -22.89 -0.20
CA ARG A 296 1.56 -23.62 -0.29
C ARG A 296 1.69 -25.00 -0.96
N SER A 297 2.77 -25.25 -1.68
CA SER A 297 2.98 -26.51 -2.38
C SER A 297 3.39 -27.65 -1.44
N SER A 298 3.44 -28.87 -1.97
CA SER A 298 4.01 -30.03 -1.28
C SER A 298 5.53 -30.06 -1.24
N GLU A 299 6.22 -29.14 -1.93
CA GLU A 299 7.67 -29.03 -1.89
C GLU A 299 8.14 -28.63 -0.50
N HIS A 300 9.24 -29.20 -0.02
CA HIS A 300 9.72 -28.97 1.33
C HIS A 300 10.90 -28.00 1.38
N LYS A 301 11.75 -27.99 0.36
CA LYS A 301 13.03 -27.28 0.35
C LYS A 301 13.14 -26.41 -0.90
N THR A 302 13.44 -25.14 -0.74
CA THR A 302 13.68 -24.24 -1.87
C THR A 302 14.98 -23.46 -1.70
N LEU A 303 15.68 -23.24 -2.81
CA LEU A 303 16.78 -22.28 -2.91
C LEU A 303 16.25 -20.94 -3.40
N ILE A 304 16.62 -19.85 -2.75
CA ILE A 304 16.32 -18.47 -3.14
C ILE A 304 17.63 -17.77 -3.50
N THR A 305 17.69 -17.24 -4.72
CA THR A 305 18.80 -16.42 -5.25
C THR A 305 18.26 -15.13 -5.86
N GLY A 306 19.13 -14.18 -6.18
CA GLY A 306 18.81 -12.88 -6.77
C GLY A 306 19.91 -11.86 -6.49
N LEU A 307 19.95 -10.75 -7.22
CA LEU A 307 21.04 -9.78 -7.10
C LEU A 307 20.77 -8.64 -6.09
N ASP A 308 19.51 -8.41 -5.72
CA ASP A 308 19.11 -7.40 -4.73
C ASP A 308 18.90 -8.05 -3.35
N ASP A 309 19.95 -8.01 -2.53
CA ASP A 309 19.99 -8.70 -1.24
C ASP A 309 18.99 -8.14 -0.23
N ASP A 310 18.95 -6.82 -0.08
CA ASP A 310 18.08 -6.17 0.89
C ASP A 310 16.61 -6.50 0.58
N GLU A 311 16.21 -6.45 -0.70
CA GLU A 311 14.83 -6.72 -1.06
C GLU A 311 14.46 -8.21 -0.98
N LYS A 312 15.37 -9.14 -1.32
CA LYS A 312 15.20 -10.58 -1.05
C LYS A 312 14.94 -10.82 0.44
N ILE A 313 15.82 -10.32 1.29
CA ILE A 313 15.78 -10.53 2.76
C ILE A 313 14.47 -9.97 3.32
N ARG A 314 14.15 -8.71 2.97
CA ARG A 314 12.94 -8.02 3.42
C ARG A 314 11.69 -8.78 3.01
N THR A 315 11.60 -9.19 1.74
CA THR A 315 10.42 -9.85 1.19
C THR A 315 10.21 -11.26 1.76
N VAL A 316 11.27 -12.08 1.81
CA VAL A 316 11.20 -13.44 2.37
C VAL A 316 10.81 -13.42 3.84
N LEU A 317 11.47 -12.61 4.66
CA LEU A 317 11.19 -12.56 6.10
C LEU A 317 9.81 -11.97 6.40
N LYS A 318 9.35 -10.96 5.65
CA LYS A 318 7.98 -10.44 5.79
C LYS A 318 6.94 -11.52 5.50
N ILE A 319 7.06 -12.24 4.40
CA ILE A 319 6.11 -13.31 4.02
C ILE A 319 6.11 -14.43 5.06
N LEU A 320 7.29 -14.87 5.53
CA LEU A 320 7.38 -15.88 6.58
C LEU A 320 6.71 -15.41 7.87
N SER A 321 6.90 -14.15 8.28
CA SER A 321 6.29 -13.60 9.50
C SER A 321 4.76 -13.47 9.44
N GLN A 322 4.18 -13.39 8.23
CA GLN A 322 2.73 -13.37 8.01
C GLN A 322 2.13 -14.77 8.09
N GLN A 323 2.89 -15.80 7.70
CA GLN A 323 2.39 -17.17 7.58
C GLN A 323 2.72 -18.05 8.79
N PHE A 324 3.82 -17.79 9.49
CA PHE A 324 4.35 -18.66 10.53
C PHE A 324 4.54 -17.93 11.87
N LYS A 325 4.58 -18.69 12.97
CA LYS A 325 4.74 -18.13 14.32
C LYS A 325 6.14 -18.35 14.87
N SER A 326 6.86 -19.35 14.38
CA SER A 326 8.17 -19.73 14.89
C SER A 326 9.11 -20.21 13.78
N GLY A 327 10.39 -19.82 13.88
CA GLY A 327 11.42 -20.25 12.94
C GLY A 327 12.82 -20.32 13.54
N ILE A 328 13.74 -20.94 12.80
CA ILE A 328 15.18 -20.90 13.11
C ILE A 328 15.95 -20.41 11.89
N ILE A 329 16.82 -19.42 12.09
CA ILE A 329 17.76 -18.96 11.08
C ILE A 329 19.14 -19.56 11.38
N TYR A 330 19.63 -20.40 10.47
CA TYR A 330 20.98 -20.94 10.48
C TYR A 330 21.89 -20.07 9.61
N CYS A 331 22.91 -19.46 10.23
CA CYS A 331 23.89 -18.62 9.55
C CYS A 331 25.32 -19.19 9.67
N SER A 332 26.26 -18.66 8.89
CA SER A 332 27.69 -18.97 9.05
C SER A 332 28.21 -18.40 10.37
N GLU A 333 27.87 -17.14 10.65
CA GLU A 333 28.34 -16.38 11.79
C GLU A 333 27.22 -15.53 12.42
N LEU A 334 27.15 -15.56 13.76
CA LEU A 334 26.13 -14.81 14.52
C LEU A 334 26.45 -13.32 14.66
N GLY A 335 27.70 -12.93 14.39
CA GLY A 335 28.17 -11.56 14.61
C GLY A 335 27.62 -10.54 13.61
N ALA A 336 27.33 -10.96 12.37
CA ALA A 336 26.91 -10.08 11.28
C ALA A 336 25.43 -10.25 10.89
N ILE A 337 24.79 -11.38 11.23
CA ILE A 337 23.45 -11.70 10.73
C ILE A 337 22.38 -10.67 11.13
N ALA A 338 22.46 -10.13 12.35
CA ALA A 338 21.52 -9.13 12.83
C ALA A 338 21.67 -7.80 12.08
N GLU A 339 22.91 -7.40 11.78
CA GLU A 339 23.21 -6.20 10.99
C GLU A 339 22.68 -6.33 9.57
N ILE A 340 22.91 -7.47 8.91
CA ILE A 340 22.41 -7.75 7.56
C ILE A 340 20.87 -7.65 7.51
N ILE A 341 20.18 -8.28 8.46
CA ILE A 341 18.71 -8.22 8.53
C ILE A 341 18.24 -6.79 8.81
N ASN A 342 18.83 -6.10 9.79
CA ASN A 342 18.44 -4.73 10.12
C ASN A 342 18.67 -3.75 8.97
N HIS A 343 19.78 -3.92 8.24
CA HIS A 343 20.09 -3.13 7.05
C HIS A 343 18.99 -3.29 5.99
N ALA A 344 18.63 -4.54 5.68
CA ALA A 344 17.58 -4.85 4.72
C ALA A 344 16.22 -4.24 5.09
N PHE A 345 15.89 -4.10 6.37
CA PHE A 345 14.63 -3.49 6.80
C PHE A 345 14.69 -1.96 6.90
N GLY A 346 15.89 -1.37 6.98
CA GLY A 346 16.09 0.09 7.12
C GLY A 346 15.86 0.61 8.56
N ASN A 347 15.55 -0.29 9.49
CA ASN A 347 15.33 -0.04 10.92
C ASN A 347 15.82 -1.25 11.74
N PRO A 348 16.21 -1.07 13.01
CA PRO A 348 16.67 -2.17 13.86
C PRO A 348 15.50 -3.04 14.33
N GLU A 349 15.23 -4.12 13.60
CA GLU A 349 14.29 -5.19 14.00
C GLU A 349 14.91 -6.13 15.06
N LEU A 350 16.23 -6.30 15.04
CA LEU A 350 17.01 -7.15 15.93
C LEU A 350 18.02 -6.31 16.74
N PRO A 351 18.45 -6.78 17.93
CA PRO A 351 19.57 -6.17 18.64
C PRO A 351 20.86 -6.25 17.81
N GLN A 352 21.85 -5.40 18.12
CA GLN A 352 23.15 -5.40 17.42
C GLN A 352 23.84 -6.76 17.37
N LYS A 353 23.60 -7.63 18.35
CA LYS A 353 24.16 -8.98 18.41
C LYS A 353 23.08 -9.97 18.79
N VAL A 354 23.08 -11.11 18.12
CA VAL A 354 22.25 -12.27 18.44
C VAL A 354 23.11 -13.43 18.95
N ASN A 355 22.52 -14.31 19.73
CA ASN A 355 23.16 -15.53 20.22
C ASN A 355 22.24 -16.74 19.98
N SER A 356 22.76 -17.94 20.25
CA SER A 356 22.05 -19.19 19.99
C SER A 356 21.14 -19.67 21.13
N SER A 357 21.22 -19.07 22.31
CA SER A 357 20.38 -19.44 23.46
C SER A 357 19.06 -18.70 23.49
N ASP A 358 19.00 -17.53 22.83
CA ASP A 358 17.87 -16.62 22.94
C ASP A 358 16.88 -16.77 21.78
N THR A 359 15.70 -16.20 21.99
CA THR A 359 14.64 -16.09 21.00
C THR A 359 14.30 -14.62 20.80
N TYR A 360 14.15 -14.20 19.55
CA TYR A 360 13.96 -12.82 19.16
C TYR A 360 12.61 -12.63 18.46
N ASP A 361 12.03 -11.45 18.60
CA ASP A 361 10.92 -11.02 17.77
C ASP A 361 11.46 -10.52 16.42
N LEU A 362 10.83 -10.94 15.33
CA LEU A 362 11.14 -10.47 13.98
C LEU A 362 9.83 -10.38 13.20
N GLY A 363 9.28 -9.17 13.06
CA GLY A 363 7.91 -8.99 12.59
C GLY A 363 6.89 -9.70 13.50
N GLY A 364 5.98 -10.48 12.92
CA GLY A 364 4.93 -11.23 13.64
C GLY A 364 5.33 -12.61 14.19
N MET A 365 6.62 -12.96 14.19
CA MET A 365 7.11 -14.31 14.53
C MET A 365 8.26 -14.31 15.54
N LYS A 366 8.45 -15.46 16.21
CA LYS A 366 9.59 -15.73 17.11
C LYS A 366 10.69 -16.50 16.39
N VAL A 367 11.92 -16.00 16.41
CA VAL A 367 13.06 -16.57 15.67
C VAL A 367 14.22 -16.87 16.59
N ARG A 368 14.84 -18.04 16.42
CA ARG A 368 16.13 -18.40 17.04
C ARG A 368 17.24 -18.38 16.00
N PHE A 369 18.47 -18.14 16.42
CA PHE A 369 19.63 -18.17 15.54
C PHE A 369 20.56 -19.33 15.89
N SER A 370 21.17 -19.95 14.88
CA SER A 370 22.17 -21.00 15.08
C SER A 370 23.22 -21.01 13.99
N LYS A 371 24.30 -21.75 14.19
CA LYS A 371 25.37 -21.89 13.19
C LYS A 371 25.30 -23.23 12.50
N TYR A 372 25.41 -23.26 11.17
CA TYR A 372 25.50 -24.52 10.41
C TYR A 372 26.93 -25.06 10.26
N ILE A 373 27.97 -24.24 10.52
CA ILE A 373 29.39 -24.64 10.34
C ILE A 373 29.85 -25.71 11.37
N HIS A 374 29.08 -25.92 12.46
CA HIS A 374 29.40 -26.85 13.54
C HIS A 374 28.20 -27.67 14.04
N SER A 375 27.23 -27.95 13.17
CA SER A 375 26.06 -28.75 13.55
C SER A 375 26.48 -30.13 14.08
N LYS A 376 26.09 -30.43 15.33
CA LYS A 376 26.43 -31.70 16.00
C LYS A 376 25.31 -32.75 15.89
N ASN A 377 24.13 -32.40 15.37
CA ASN A 377 22.99 -33.33 15.32
C ASN A 377 21.95 -32.94 14.23
N PRO A 378 22.15 -33.35 12.97
CA PRO A 378 21.25 -33.04 11.86
C PRO A 378 19.81 -33.54 12.07
N ALA A 379 19.63 -34.67 12.76
CA ALA A 379 18.34 -35.34 12.95
C ALA A 379 17.32 -34.56 13.80
N ASN A 380 17.73 -33.48 14.46
CA ASN A 380 16.85 -32.62 15.25
C ASN A 380 16.74 -31.19 14.70
N ILE A 381 17.38 -30.88 13.57
CA ILE A 381 17.31 -29.54 12.98
C ILE A 381 15.86 -29.27 12.54
N GLY A 382 15.33 -28.11 12.95
CA GLY A 382 13.99 -27.68 12.57
C GLY A 382 12.84 -28.34 13.34
N LYS A 383 13.16 -29.23 14.29
CA LYS A 383 12.13 -29.86 15.13
C LYS A 383 11.42 -28.80 15.98
N ASN A 384 10.08 -28.85 15.97
CA ASN A 384 9.18 -27.95 16.70
C ASN A 384 9.24 -26.47 16.26
N VAL A 385 9.59 -26.18 15.02
CA VAL A 385 9.44 -24.85 14.41
C VAL A 385 8.77 -24.94 13.04
N ASP A 386 8.11 -23.88 12.61
CA ASP A 386 7.32 -23.87 11.39
C ASP A 386 8.17 -23.77 10.12
N PHE A 387 9.37 -23.19 10.23
CA PHE A 387 10.34 -23.14 9.13
C PHE A 387 11.79 -23.12 9.62
N VAL A 388 12.68 -23.49 8.71
CA VAL A 388 14.13 -23.31 8.84
C VAL A 388 14.64 -22.47 7.68
N LEU A 389 15.41 -21.43 7.97
CA LEU A 389 16.07 -20.59 6.96
C LEU A 389 17.58 -20.72 7.11
N TYR A 390 18.26 -21.25 6.09
CA TYR A 390 19.71 -21.20 5.98
C TYR A 390 20.09 -19.91 5.25
N PHE A 391 20.66 -18.94 5.98
CA PHE A 391 21.00 -17.64 5.42
C PHE A 391 22.08 -16.92 6.26
N PRO A 392 23.08 -16.29 5.62
CA PRO A 392 23.49 -16.48 4.24
C PRO A 392 24.32 -17.75 4.03
N VAL A 393 24.37 -18.29 2.81
CA VAL A 393 25.07 -19.57 2.49
C VAL A 393 26.23 -19.46 1.51
N GLU A 394 26.42 -18.33 0.83
CA GLU A 394 27.43 -18.17 -0.21
C GLU A 394 28.87 -18.26 0.32
N THR A 395 29.08 -17.94 1.60
CA THR A 395 30.41 -18.02 2.24
C THR A 395 30.99 -19.43 2.25
N VAL A 396 30.17 -20.49 2.27
CA VAL A 396 30.67 -21.88 2.22
C VAL A 396 30.96 -22.38 0.81
N LEU A 397 30.58 -21.61 -0.21
CA LEU A 397 30.88 -21.91 -1.62
C LEU A 397 32.26 -21.41 -2.04
N MET A 398 32.99 -20.73 -1.15
CA MET A 398 34.35 -20.26 -1.43
C MET A 398 35.35 -21.42 -1.47
N LYS A 399 36.36 -21.29 -2.33
CA LYS A 399 37.48 -22.25 -2.43
C LYS A 399 38.11 -22.49 -1.06
N GLY A 400 38.32 -23.76 -0.67
CA GLY A 400 38.87 -24.13 0.64
C GLY A 400 37.84 -24.30 1.76
N LYS A 401 36.53 -24.17 1.46
CA LYS A 401 35.42 -24.39 2.42
C LYS A 401 34.64 -25.68 2.17
N GLU A 402 35.20 -26.63 1.43
CA GLU A 402 34.52 -27.87 0.99
C GLU A 402 33.98 -28.69 2.16
N LYS A 403 34.67 -28.68 3.31
CA LYS A 403 34.19 -29.33 4.54
C LYS A 403 32.92 -28.66 5.08
N HIS A 404 32.86 -27.33 5.08
CA HIS A 404 31.69 -26.58 5.55
C HIS A 404 30.52 -26.73 4.56
N LEU A 405 30.80 -26.74 3.26
CA LEU A 405 29.80 -27.04 2.24
C LEU A 405 29.20 -28.43 2.45
N LYS A 406 30.03 -29.48 2.61
CA LYS A 406 29.54 -30.83 2.91
C LYS A 406 28.68 -30.88 4.17
N SER A 407 29.04 -30.14 5.21
CA SER A 407 28.26 -30.04 6.45
C SER A 407 26.90 -29.39 6.19
N LEU A 408 26.86 -28.24 5.49
CA LEU A 408 25.63 -27.54 5.13
C LEU A 408 24.71 -28.43 4.29
N LEU A 409 25.24 -29.08 3.27
CA LEU A 409 24.45 -29.97 2.40
C LEU A 409 23.85 -31.15 3.20
N ASN A 410 24.62 -31.69 4.14
CA ASN A 410 24.12 -32.73 5.04
C ASN A 410 23.02 -32.19 5.98
N ASP A 411 23.17 -30.99 6.53
CA ASP A 411 22.15 -30.36 7.37
C ASP A 411 20.85 -30.09 6.59
N ILE A 412 20.94 -29.53 5.37
CA ILE A 412 19.78 -29.26 4.50
C ILE A 412 19.02 -30.57 4.20
N LYS A 413 19.74 -31.64 3.82
CA LYS A 413 19.13 -32.95 3.50
C LYS A 413 18.38 -33.55 4.69
N ASN A 414 18.92 -33.40 5.89
CA ASN A 414 18.40 -34.06 7.09
C ASN A 414 17.50 -33.17 7.95
N THR A 415 17.25 -31.92 7.55
CA THR A 415 16.39 -31.01 8.30
C THR A 415 14.95 -31.51 8.30
N VAL A 416 14.36 -31.61 9.50
CA VAL A 416 13.00 -32.09 9.73
C VAL A 416 12.14 -30.88 10.09
N SER A 417 11.79 -30.07 9.10
CA SER A 417 10.86 -28.94 9.22
C SER A 417 9.88 -28.93 8.05
N THR A 418 8.71 -28.32 8.26
CA THR A 418 7.65 -28.20 7.25
C THR A 418 8.10 -27.48 6.00
N LYS A 419 8.90 -26.41 6.16
CA LYS A 419 9.51 -25.65 5.06
C LYS A 419 10.96 -25.32 5.39
N VAL A 420 11.85 -25.61 4.45
CA VAL A 420 13.28 -25.29 4.52
C VAL A 420 13.61 -24.33 3.39
N ILE A 421 14.13 -23.16 3.74
CA ILE A 421 14.53 -22.13 2.80
C ILE A 421 16.04 -22.03 2.87
N VAL A 422 16.70 -22.04 1.72
CA VAL A 422 18.14 -21.78 1.58
C VAL A 422 18.28 -20.49 0.80
N MET A 423 18.92 -19.48 1.36
CA MET A 423 18.98 -18.15 0.74
C MET A 423 20.42 -17.64 0.71
N THR A 424 20.78 -17.03 -0.40
CA THR A 424 22.08 -16.40 -0.65
C THR A 424 21.99 -14.88 -0.52
N THR A 425 23.12 -14.23 -0.26
CA THR A 425 23.30 -12.80 -0.58
C THR A 425 23.96 -12.68 -1.96
N ASN A 426 25.28 -12.83 -2.02
CA ASN A 426 26.04 -12.66 -3.24
C ASN A 426 26.08 -13.92 -4.13
N ASP A 427 25.23 -13.92 -5.15
CA ASP A 427 25.10 -15.00 -6.14
C ASP A 427 26.11 -14.95 -7.29
N GLN A 428 26.83 -13.84 -7.44
CA GLN A 428 27.66 -13.59 -8.61
C GLN A 428 28.81 -14.61 -8.69
N LEU A 429 28.90 -15.29 -9.84
CA LEU A 429 30.00 -16.21 -10.18
C LEU A 429 30.18 -17.40 -9.19
N LYS A 430 29.11 -17.79 -8.47
CA LYS A 430 29.13 -18.95 -7.55
C LYS A 430 28.57 -20.20 -8.23
N ASN A 431 29.23 -21.34 -8.02
CA ASN A 431 28.66 -22.63 -8.39
C ASN A 431 27.64 -23.07 -7.34
N LEU A 432 26.35 -22.85 -7.62
CA LEU A 432 25.24 -23.25 -6.75
C LEU A 432 24.75 -24.67 -6.98
N THR A 433 25.28 -25.40 -7.97
CA THR A 433 24.89 -26.78 -8.30
C THR A 433 24.82 -27.68 -7.07
N PRO A 434 25.81 -27.69 -6.16
CA PRO A 434 25.76 -28.56 -4.99
C PRO A 434 24.56 -28.30 -4.06
N ILE A 435 24.06 -27.05 -4.01
CA ILE A 435 22.86 -26.70 -3.22
C ILE A 435 21.60 -27.03 -4.00
N ARG A 436 21.55 -26.75 -5.32
CA ARG A 436 20.43 -27.11 -6.19
C ARG A 436 20.12 -28.61 -6.15
N ASP A 437 21.16 -29.45 -6.07
CA ASP A 437 21.05 -30.92 -6.00
C ASP A 437 20.40 -31.45 -4.70
N VAL A 438 20.18 -30.59 -3.69
CA VAL A 438 19.67 -31.01 -2.37
C VAL A 438 18.38 -30.31 -1.94
N VAL A 439 17.81 -29.48 -2.83
CA VAL A 439 16.52 -28.81 -2.64
C VAL A 439 15.52 -29.29 -3.69
N ASP A 440 14.23 -29.06 -3.46
CA ASP A 440 13.14 -29.50 -4.34
C ASP A 440 12.88 -28.49 -5.46
N SER A 441 13.07 -27.19 -5.17
CA SER A 441 12.87 -26.10 -6.13
C SER A 441 13.89 -24.98 -5.98
N HIS A 442 13.95 -24.11 -6.98
CA HIS A 442 14.80 -22.94 -7.02
C HIS A 442 13.97 -21.75 -7.52
N ILE A 443 13.95 -20.69 -6.73
CA ILE A 443 13.29 -19.43 -7.03
C ILE A 443 14.38 -18.36 -7.19
N HIS A 444 14.46 -17.75 -8.37
CA HIS A 444 15.33 -16.60 -8.61
C HIS A 444 14.51 -15.31 -8.55
N TYR A 445 14.99 -14.33 -7.79
CA TYR A 445 14.48 -12.97 -7.82
C TYR A 445 15.23 -12.20 -8.91
N GLU A 446 14.54 -12.03 -10.04
CA GLU A 446 14.99 -11.16 -11.11
C GLU A 446 14.94 -9.70 -10.66
N ILE A 447 15.78 -8.84 -11.20
CA ILE A 447 15.84 -7.42 -10.84
C ILE A 447 16.00 -6.52 -12.06
N GLU A 448 15.89 -7.09 -13.27
CA GLU A 448 16.06 -6.34 -14.52
C GLU A 448 15.02 -5.21 -14.62
N ASN A 449 13.80 -5.48 -14.15
CA ASN A 449 12.72 -4.51 -14.14
C ASN A 449 12.66 -3.72 -12.83
N ASP A 450 12.99 -4.37 -11.70
CA ASP A 450 12.85 -3.75 -10.38
C ASP A 450 14.05 -2.87 -9.97
N ASN A 451 15.26 -3.23 -10.38
CA ASN A 451 16.50 -2.52 -10.06
C ASN A 451 17.54 -2.58 -11.21
N PRO A 452 17.21 -2.03 -12.39
CA PRO A 452 18.10 -2.06 -13.56
C PRO A 452 19.43 -1.36 -13.31
N GLU A 453 19.45 -0.33 -12.46
CA GLU A 453 20.68 0.37 -12.08
C GLU A 453 21.65 -0.55 -11.31
N LEU A 454 21.15 -1.31 -10.34
CA LEU A 454 21.96 -2.30 -9.62
C LEU A 454 22.48 -3.38 -10.57
N LEU A 455 21.63 -3.86 -11.49
CA LEU A 455 22.04 -4.84 -12.49
C LEU A 455 23.19 -4.31 -13.37
N GLU A 456 23.10 -3.07 -13.86
CA GLU A 456 24.16 -2.44 -14.65
C GLU A 456 25.44 -2.17 -13.83
N ILE A 457 25.32 -1.74 -12.57
CA ILE A 457 26.46 -1.59 -11.66
C ILE A 457 27.18 -2.93 -11.51
N ILE A 458 26.44 -4.01 -11.31
CA ILE A 458 27.00 -5.35 -11.19
C ILE A 458 27.71 -5.75 -12.50
N LYS A 459 27.04 -5.64 -13.66
CA LYS A 459 27.66 -5.90 -14.98
C LYS A 459 28.95 -5.11 -15.18
N SER A 460 28.99 -3.84 -14.77
CA SER A 460 30.18 -2.99 -14.89
C SER A 460 31.34 -3.43 -13.98
N ASN A 461 31.03 -4.00 -12.80
CA ASN A 461 32.02 -4.39 -11.80
C ASN A 461 32.62 -5.78 -12.05
N ILE A 462 31.83 -6.73 -12.55
CA ILE A 462 32.24 -8.12 -12.75
C ILE A 462 32.39 -8.54 -14.23
N GLY A 463 32.04 -7.66 -15.17
CA GLY A 463 32.03 -7.92 -16.60
C GLY A 463 30.69 -8.45 -17.10
N GLU A 464 30.55 -8.65 -18.41
CA GLU A 464 29.34 -9.28 -18.97
C GLU A 464 29.21 -10.73 -18.47
N PHE A 465 28.01 -11.06 -17.98
CA PHE A 465 27.61 -12.40 -17.56
C PHE A 465 26.19 -12.69 -18.05
N GLU A 466 25.85 -13.97 -18.17
CA GLU A 466 24.52 -14.39 -18.59
C GLU A 466 23.49 -14.11 -17.48
N TYR A 467 22.42 -13.39 -17.83
CA TYR A 467 21.33 -13.01 -16.94
C TYR A 467 19.98 -13.32 -17.62
N PRO A 468 18.95 -13.79 -16.89
CA PRO A 468 18.92 -14.07 -15.45
C PRO A 468 19.88 -15.18 -15.04
N LEU A 469 20.43 -15.06 -13.83
CA LEU A 469 21.39 -16.04 -13.35
C LEU A 469 20.70 -17.40 -13.18
N PHE A 470 21.39 -18.47 -13.57
CA PHE A 470 21.02 -19.86 -13.29
C PHE A 470 19.79 -20.41 -14.04
N GLN A 471 19.47 -19.87 -15.22
CA GLN A 471 18.50 -20.50 -16.15
C GLN A 471 18.81 -21.98 -16.40
#